data_AF-A0A4U8V619-F1
#
_entry.id   AF-A0A4U8V619-F1
#
_cell.length_a   1.000
_cell.length_b   1.000
_cell.length_c   1.000
_cell.angle_alpha   90.00
_cell.angle_beta   90.00
_cell.angle_gamma   90.00
#
_symmetry.space_group_name_H-M   'P 1'
#
loop_
_entity.id
_entity.type
_entity.pdbx_description
1 polymer ?
#
loop_
_entity_poly.entity_id
_entity_poly.type
_entity_poly.pdbx_seq_one_letter_code
_entity_poly.pdbx_strand_id
1 'polypeptide(L)'
;MLQEAYIHSVEHLIAACRQPAGSAPSTGLNSTMLFHLLSGGHTEVIRACRTQPDLQASISRLDPESRTDLLAAQAPDGSHALTQMIRASHWATLREYALLLRAHASDKRVLQDILGRNDLPGLLDEIVALGHAPAVPALGEFWSLLGLTRRELLPLLPMPHPSAQTIMQVAQQMPGNAAARKAIAMLGQFGLLETRIFLPR
;
A
#
# COMPACT_ATOMS: atom_id res chain seq x y z
N MET A 1 -5.64 19.28 20.68
CA MET A 1 -4.26 18.88 21.07
C MET A 1 -3.60 17.93 20.07
N LEU A 2 -4.21 16.82 19.64
CA LEU A 2 -3.57 15.88 18.67
C LEU A 2 -3.31 16.50 17.28
N GLN A 3 -4.17 17.41 16.82
CA GLN A 3 -4.04 18.02 15.48
C GLN A 3 -2.91 19.04 15.38
N GLU A 4 -2.66 19.83 16.42
CA GLU A 4 -1.55 20.80 16.44
C GLU A 4 -0.19 20.10 16.56
N ALA A 5 -0.07 19.08 17.43
CA ALA A 5 1.14 18.27 17.52
C ALA A 5 1.45 17.54 16.20
N TYR A 6 0.41 17.09 15.48
CA TYR A 6 0.54 16.49 14.16
C TYR A 6 1.01 17.49 13.10
N ILE A 7 0.39 18.67 13.00
CA ILE A 7 0.82 19.72 12.07
C ILE A 7 2.26 20.11 12.36
N HIS A 8 2.61 20.30 13.63
CA HIS A 8 3.97 20.66 14.02
C HIS A 8 4.98 19.54 13.72
N SER A 9 4.60 18.27 13.82
CA SER A 9 5.45 17.12 13.49
C SER A 9 5.63 16.94 11.98
N VAL A 10 4.57 17.17 11.19
CA VAL A 10 4.61 17.14 9.73
C VAL A 10 5.40 18.32 9.19
N GLU A 11 5.21 19.52 9.73
CA GLU A 11 6.02 20.69 9.39
C GLU A 11 7.47 20.50 9.80
N HIS A 12 7.74 19.88 10.95
CA HIS A 12 9.09 19.55 11.37
C HIS A 12 9.74 18.49 10.47
N LEU A 13 8.98 17.51 9.98
CA LEU A 13 9.43 16.56 8.95
C LEU A 13 9.66 17.24 7.61
N ILE A 14 8.76 18.11 7.16
CA ILE A 14 8.90 18.90 5.94
C ILE A 14 10.10 19.85 6.05
N ALA A 15 10.33 20.44 7.22
CA ALA A 15 11.47 21.29 7.52
C ALA A 15 12.78 20.50 7.57
N ALA A 16 12.79 19.33 8.23
CA ALA A 16 13.91 18.39 8.19
C ALA A 16 14.19 17.94 6.75
N CYS A 17 13.16 17.76 5.92
CA CYS A 17 13.31 17.48 4.50
C CYS A 17 13.93 18.63 3.70
N ARG A 18 13.95 19.86 4.24
CA ARG A 18 14.50 21.05 3.58
C ARG A 18 15.92 21.40 4.06
N GLN A 19 16.44 20.76 5.11
CA GLN A 19 17.79 21.01 5.63
C GLN A 19 18.86 20.21 4.86
N PRO A 20 20.08 20.75 4.67
CA PRO A 20 21.21 20.00 4.13
C PRO A 20 21.69 18.92 5.12
N ALA A 21 22.11 17.77 4.59
CA ALA A 21 22.56 16.61 5.37
C ALA A 21 23.68 16.99 6.36
N GLY A 22 23.49 16.71 7.66
CA GLY A 22 24.54 16.98 8.67
C GLY A 22 24.05 17.32 10.08
N SER A 23 22.75 17.55 10.28
CA SER A 23 22.14 17.61 11.61
C SER A 23 21.19 16.43 11.72
N ALA A 24 21.46 15.48 12.62
CA ALA A 24 20.64 14.29 12.77
C ALA A 24 19.57 14.53 13.86
N PRO A 25 18.34 14.98 13.52
CA PRO A 25 17.25 14.81 14.44
C PRO A 25 16.93 13.32 14.53
N SER A 26 16.63 12.83 15.73
CA SER A 26 15.84 11.60 15.88
C SER A 26 14.58 11.79 15.03
N THR A 27 14.44 11.04 13.94
CA THR A 27 13.52 11.40 12.85
C THR A 27 12.04 11.43 13.26
N GLY A 28 11.70 11.04 14.50
CA GLY A 28 10.34 11.08 15.07
C GLY A 28 9.34 10.18 14.34
N LEU A 29 9.75 9.60 13.21
CA LEU A 29 8.94 8.80 12.31
C LEU A 29 8.53 7.51 13.00
N ASN A 30 7.23 7.41 13.25
CA ASN A 30 6.56 6.25 13.79
C ASN A 30 5.43 5.82 12.84
N SER A 31 4.86 4.64 13.08
CA SER A 31 3.83 4.04 12.21
C SER A 31 2.63 4.96 12.03
N THR A 32 2.13 5.59 13.11
CA THR A 32 1.00 6.52 13.08
C THR A 32 1.28 7.75 12.20
N MET A 33 2.48 8.32 12.31
CA MET A 33 2.84 9.47 11.50
C MET A 33 3.00 9.08 10.02
N LEU A 34 3.60 7.92 9.72
CA LEU A 34 3.66 7.41 8.36
C LEU A 34 2.25 7.13 7.80
N PHE A 35 1.36 6.57 8.63
CA PHE A 35 -0.05 6.37 8.28
C PHE A 35 -0.71 7.67 7.85
N HIS A 36 -0.56 8.74 8.62
CA HIS A 36 -1.17 10.03 8.29
C HIS A 36 -0.54 10.68 7.05
N LEU A 37 0.78 10.57 6.87
CA LEU A 37 1.45 11.07 5.67
C LEU A 37 0.95 10.38 4.40
N LEU A 38 0.82 9.05 4.44
CA LEU A 38 0.31 8.24 3.35
C LEU A 38 -1.18 8.53 3.10
N SER A 39 -2.00 8.45 4.15
CA SER A 39 -3.45 8.67 4.06
C SER A 39 -3.81 10.10 3.63
N GLY A 40 -2.99 11.09 4.01
CA GLY A 40 -3.13 12.49 3.61
C GLY A 40 -2.53 12.83 2.25
N GLY A 41 -1.90 11.88 1.55
CA GLY A 41 -1.43 12.09 0.19
C GLY A 41 -0.15 12.93 0.10
N HIS A 42 0.66 12.97 1.17
CA HIS A 42 1.86 13.79 1.27
C HIS A 42 3.04 13.20 0.47
N THR A 43 2.87 13.08 -0.84
CA THR A 43 3.77 12.40 -1.78
C THR A 43 5.23 12.86 -1.66
N GLU A 44 5.47 14.17 -1.57
CA GLU A 44 6.83 14.71 -1.46
C GLU A 44 7.52 14.30 -0.17
N VAL A 45 6.78 14.16 0.93
CA VAL A 45 7.34 13.70 2.22
C VAL A 45 7.69 12.22 2.14
N ILE A 46 6.82 11.39 1.56
CA ILE A 46 7.09 9.96 1.36
C ILE A 46 8.29 9.76 0.43
N ARG A 47 8.39 10.56 -0.64
CA ARG A 47 9.56 10.58 -1.52
C ARG A 47 10.82 10.94 -0.75
N ALA A 48 10.77 11.97 0.10
CA ALA A 48 11.91 12.38 0.93
C ALA A 48 12.35 11.26 1.88
N CYS A 49 11.42 10.53 2.51
CA CYS A 49 11.74 9.35 3.33
C CYS A 49 12.58 8.32 2.57
N ARG A 50 12.37 8.20 1.26
CA ARG A 50 13.11 7.29 0.38
C ARG A 50 14.40 7.88 -0.20
N THR A 51 14.49 9.19 -0.42
CA THR A 51 15.63 9.79 -1.15
C THR A 51 16.64 10.48 -0.25
N GLN A 52 16.25 10.92 0.94
CA GLN A 52 17.15 11.65 1.83
C GLN A 52 17.99 10.70 2.68
N PRO A 53 19.33 10.86 2.69
CA PRO A 53 20.23 9.96 3.41
C PRO A 53 19.90 9.83 4.90
N ASP A 54 19.56 10.94 5.57
CA ASP A 54 19.31 10.93 7.02
C ASP A 54 18.01 10.18 7.39
N LEU A 55 16.96 10.31 6.57
CA LEU A 55 15.70 9.58 6.76
C LEU A 55 15.88 8.09 6.43
N GLN A 56 16.54 7.78 5.32
CA GLN A 56 16.85 6.40 4.95
C GLN A 56 17.70 5.69 6.01
N ALA A 57 18.73 6.36 6.53
CA ALA A 57 19.58 5.83 7.59
C ALA A 57 18.77 5.58 8.86
N SER A 58 17.82 6.47 9.19
CA SER A 58 16.99 6.31 10.37
C SER A 58 16.02 5.13 10.26
N ILE A 59 15.38 4.92 9.10
CA ILE A 59 14.55 3.73 8.85
C ILE A 59 15.42 2.46 8.86
N SER A 60 16.62 2.52 8.29
CA SER A 60 17.50 1.35 8.16
C SER A 60 18.19 0.94 9.47
N ARG A 61 18.28 1.85 10.44
CA ARG A 61 18.81 1.58 11.80
C ARG A 61 17.80 0.89 12.72
N LEU A 62 16.51 0.88 12.35
CA LEU A 62 15.50 0.15 13.10
C LEU A 62 15.80 -1.35 13.03
N ASP A 63 15.52 -2.06 14.12
CA ASP A 63 15.48 -3.51 14.07
C ASP A 63 14.37 -3.99 13.10
N PRO A 64 14.45 -5.24 12.61
CA PRO A 64 13.51 -5.74 11.61
C PRO A 64 12.03 -5.64 12.01
N GLU A 65 11.70 -5.82 13.29
CA GLU A 65 10.32 -5.77 13.78
C GLU A 65 9.82 -4.32 13.82
N SER A 66 10.57 -3.41 14.45
CA SER A 66 10.24 -1.98 14.47
C SER A 66 10.13 -1.38 13.07
N ARG A 67 10.97 -1.83 12.13
CA ARG A 67 10.90 -1.41 10.73
C ARG A 67 9.64 -1.92 10.04
N THR A 68 9.25 -3.16 10.31
CA THR A 68 8.03 -3.77 9.78
C THR A 68 6.80 -3.05 10.31
N ASP A 69 6.77 -2.76 11.62
CA ASP A 69 5.69 -2.01 12.26
C ASP A 69 5.58 -0.59 11.72
N LEU A 70 6.71 0.11 11.56
CA LEU A 70 6.75 1.42 10.92
C LEU A 70 6.16 1.35 9.51
N LEU A 71 6.68 0.45 8.68
CA LEU A 71 6.32 0.35 7.26
C LEU A 71 4.93 -0.22 7.02
N ALA A 72 4.35 -0.96 7.97
CA ALA A 72 2.93 -1.36 7.96
C ALA A 72 1.99 -0.16 7.97
N ALA A 73 2.46 0.99 8.46
CA ALA A 73 1.76 2.27 8.48
C ALA A 73 0.30 2.09 8.96
N GLN A 74 0.18 1.55 10.17
CA GLN A 74 -1.09 1.25 10.81
C GLN A 74 -1.39 2.31 11.87
N ALA A 75 -2.63 2.79 11.88
CA ALA A 75 -3.12 3.65 12.95
C ALA A 75 -3.49 2.84 14.20
N PRO A 76 -3.59 3.49 15.38
CA PRO A 76 -3.95 2.80 16.64
C PRO A 76 -5.30 2.08 16.64
N ASP A 77 -6.21 2.46 15.74
CA ASP A 77 -7.53 1.83 15.54
C ASP A 77 -7.48 0.61 14.61
N GLY A 78 -6.30 0.23 14.13
CA GLY A 78 -6.11 -0.84 13.16
C GLY A 78 -6.30 -0.41 11.70
N SER A 79 -6.61 0.87 11.43
CA SER A 79 -6.75 1.36 10.06
C SER A 79 -5.40 1.33 9.33
N HIS A 80 -5.44 0.92 8.06
CA HIS A 80 -4.25 0.79 7.22
C HIS A 80 -4.14 1.89 6.18
N ALA A 81 -2.92 2.43 6.02
CA ALA A 81 -2.67 3.52 5.10
C ALA A 81 -2.94 3.15 3.63
N LEU A 82 -2.71 1.89 3.24
CA LEU A 82 -2.94 1.42 1.88
C LEU A 82 -4.41 1.59 1.48
N THR A 83 -5.34 1.14 2.33
CA THR A 83 -6.78 1.29 2.10
C THR A 83 -7.18 2.76 1.98
N GLN A 84 -6.65 3.62 2.85
CA GLN A 84 -6.96 5.04 2.82
C GLN A 84 -6.42 5.75 1.58
N MET A 85 -5.19 5.44 1.15
CA MET A 85 -4.62 5.97 -0.10
C MET A 85 -5.48 5.58 -1.31
N ILE A 86 -5.99 4.35 -1.34
CA ILE A 86 -6.88 3.90 -2.40
C ILE A 86 -8.21 4.66 -2.40
N ARG A 87 -8.88 4.76 -1.23
CA ARG A 87 -10.15 5.49 -1.08
C ARG A 87 -10.02 6.96 -1.48
N ALA A 88 -8.96 7.61 -1.02
CA ALA A 88 -8.68 9.02 -1.30
C ALA A 88 -8.07 9.26 -2.69
N SER A 89 -7.82 8.21 -3.48
CA SER A 89 -7.23 8.30 -4.82
C SER A 89 -5.83 8.93 -4.86
N HIS A 90 -5.03 8.70 -3.82
CA HIS A 90 -3.67 9.22 -3.68
C HIS A 90 -2.64 8.36 -4.43
N TRP A 91 -2.81 8.21 -5.76
CA TRP A 91 -2.01 7.28 -6.59
C TRP A 91 -0.51 7.60 -6.61
N ALA A 92 -0.16 8.89 -6.61
CA ALA A 92 1.24 9.31 -6.56
C ALA A 92 1.90 8.91 -5.23
N THR A 93 1.16 9.03 -4.13
CA THR A 93 1.62 8.61 -2.80
C THR A 93 1.73 7.09 -2.70
N LEU A 94 0.74 6.36 -3.23
CA LEU A 94 0.79 4.90 -3.33
C LEU A 94 2.04 4.42 -4.07
N ARG A 95 2.39 5.07 -5.19
CA ARG A 95 3.60 4.78 -5.95
C ARG A 95 4.87 5.00 -5.13
N GLU A 96 5.01 6.15 -4.48
CA GLU A 96 6.19 6.42 -3.64
C GLU A 96 6.26 5.47 -2.43
N TYR A 97 5.12 5.07 -1.88
CA TYR A 97 5.06 4.05 -0.82
C TYR A 97 5.57 2.69 -1.30
N ALA A 98 5.19 2.23 -2.50
CA ALA A 98 5.75 1.02 -3.09
C ALA A 98 7.28 1.10 -3.21
N LEU A 99 7.80 2.25 -3.62
CA LEU A 99 9.23 2.47 -3.76
C LEU A 99 9.94 2.54 -2.39
N LEU A 100 9.30 3.12 -1.37
CA LEU A 100 9.80 3.16 0.00
C LEU A 100 9.88 1.74 0.58
N LEU A 101 8.80 0.96 0.42
CA LEU A 101 8.76 -0.45 0.80
C LEU A 101 9.86 -1.25 0.11
N ARG A 102 10.03 -1.08 -1.21
CA ARG A 102 11.09 -1.76 -1.95
C ARG A 102 12.50 -1.41 -1.43
N ALA A 103 12.72 -0.18 -0.98
CA ALA A 103 14.00 0.26 -0.46
C ALA A 103 14.33 -0.33 0.92
N HIS A 104 13.32 -0.50 1.79
CA HIS A 104 13.53 -0.85 3.20
C HIS A 104 12.98 -2.22 3.62
N ALA A 105 12.22 -2.89 2.75
CA ALA A 105 11.68 -4.23 2.91
C ALA A 105 11.95 -5.04 1.63
N SER A 106 13.23 -5.27 1.33
CA SER A 106 13.64 -6.05 0.14
C SER A 106 13.34 -7.54 0.27
N ASP A 107 13.25 -8.07 1.49
CA ASP A 107 12.81 -9.43 1.76
C ASP A 107 11.31 -9.57 1.48
N LYS A 108 10.97 -10.51 0.59
CA LYS A 108 9.59 -10.80 0.22
C LYS A 108 8.72 -11.25 1.40
N ARG A 109 9.30 -11.94 2.39
CA ARG A 109 8.58 -12.33 3.61
C ARG A 109 8.21 -11.12 4.46
N VAL A 110 9.11 -10.14 4.56
CA VAL A 110 8.82 -8.87 5.27
C VAL A 110 7.74 -8.10 4.52
N LEU A 111 7.80 -8.03 3.19
CA LEU A 111 6.71 -7.45 2.39
C LEU A 111 5.39 -8.19 2.61
N GLN A 112 5.40 -9.51 2.68
CA GLN A 112 4.21 -10.29 2.98
C GLN A 112 3.67 -10.03 4.38
N ASP A 113 4.52 -9.84 5.39
CA ASP A 113 4.06 -9.48 6.73
C ASP A 113 3.42 -8.08 6.75
N ILE A 114 4.09 -7.09 6.15
CA ILE A 114 3.57 -5.73 5.98
C ILE A 114 2.22 -5.75 5.27
N LEU A 115 2.15 -6.42 4.13
CA LEU A 115 0.93 -6.47 3.31
C LEU A 115 -0.14 -7.36 3.91
N GLY A 116 0.21 -8.43 4.63
CA GLY A 116 -0.74 -9.32 5.29
C GLY A 116 -1.49 -8.65 6.43
N ARG A 117 -0.91 -7.59 7.01
CA ARG A 117 -1.62 -6.70 7.94
C ARG A 117 -2.68 -5.87 7.23
N ASN A 118 -2.49 -5.53 5.95
CA ASN A 118 -3.46 -4.79 5.16
C ASN A 118 -4.46 -5.79 4.56
N ASP A 119 -5.73 -5.75 4.94
CA ASP A 119 -6.79 -6.62 4.40
C ASP A 119 -6.97 -6.45 2.86
N LEU A 120 -6.05 -7.03 2.08
CA LEU A 120 -6.00 -6.93 0.62
C LEU A 120 -7.24 -7.53 -0.04
N PRO A 121 -7.79 -8.66 0.43
CA PRO A 121 -9.03 -9.16 -0.12
C PRO A 121 -10.21 -8.19 0.11
N GLY A 122 -10.37 -7.68 1.34
CA GLY A 122 -11.40 -6.68 1.63
C GLY A 122 -11.22 -5.39 0.81
N LEU A 123 -9.98 -4.96 0.59
CA LEU A 123 -9.67 -3.82 -0.27
C LEU A 123 -10.11 -4.05 -1.73
N LEU A 124 -9.88 -5.25 -2.29
CA LEU A 124 -10.32 -5.57 -3.65
C LEU A 124 -11.85 -5.62 -3.77
N ASP A 125 -12.52 -6.23 -2.79
CA ASP A 125 -13.99 -6.26 -2.73
C ASP A 125 -14.56 -4.86 -2.66
N GLU A 126 -13.97 -3.99 -1.84
CA GLU A 126 -14.37 -2.60 -1.73
C GLU A 126 -14.18 -1.83 -3.04
N ILE A 127 -13.01 -1.94 -3.69
CA ILE A 127 -12.74 -1.29 -4.99
C ILE A 127 -13.81 -1.68 -6.02
N VAL A 128 -14.19 -2.96 -6.05
CA VAL A 128 -15.17 -3.48 -7.01
C VAL A 128 -16.59 -3.09 -6.65
N ALA A 129 -16.98 -3.15 -5.38
CA ALA A 129 -18.29 -2.75 -4.89
C ALA A 129 -18.56 -1.27 -5.12
N LEU A 130 -17.55 -0.41 -4.90
CA LEU A 130 -17.63 1.04 -5.17
C LEU A 130 -17.50 1.38 -6.66
N GLY A 131 -17.17 0.41 -7.52
CA GLY A 131 -16.94 0.64 -8.94
C GLY A 131 -15.73 1.54 -9.23
N HIS A 132 -14.75 1.60 -8.32
CA HIS A 132 -13.59 2.50 -8.40
C HIS A 132 -12.55 2.00 -9.40
N ALA A 133 -12.87 2.10 -10.69
CA ALA A 133 -12.06 1.51 -11.76
C ALA A 133 -10.61 2.03 -11.88
N PRO A 134 -10.27 3.27 -11.48
CA PRO A 134 -8.88 3.74 -11.37
C PRO A 134 -8.05 3.06 -10.25
N ALA A 135 -8.68 2.60 -9.17
CA ALA A 135 -7.96 1.99 -8.05
C ALA A 135 -7.29 0.65 -8.44
N VAL A 136 -7.93 -0.12 -9.31
CA VAL A 136 -7.40 -1.42 -9.75
C VAL A 136 -6.03 -1.31 -10.45
N PRO A 137 -5.86 -0.53 -11.53
CA PRO A 137 -4.54 -0.42 -12.17
C PRO A 137 -3.50 0.21 -11.24
N ALA A 138 -3.88 1.09 -10.32
CA ALA A 138 -2.97 1.64 -9.32
C ALA A 138 -2.47 0.57 -8.35
N LEU A 139 -3.34 -0.33 -7.90
CA LEU A 139 -2.97 -1.47 -7.06
C LEU A 139 -2.10 -2.48 -7.82
N GLY A 140 -2.41 -2.74 -9.09
CA GLY A 140 -1.59 -3.60 -9.96
C GLY A 140 -0.19 -3.03 -10.19
N GLU A 141 -0.07 -1.72 -10.39
CA GLU A 141 1.22 -1.03 -10.46
C GLU A 141 1.96 -1.13 -9.12
N PHE A 142 1.28 -0.92 -7.99
CA PHE A 142 1.86 -1.05 -6.66
C PHE A 142 2.49 -2.44 -6.45
N TRP A 143 1.78 -3.53 -6.77
CA TRP A 143 2.33 -4.89 -6.69
C TRP A 143 3.50 -5.12 -7.66
N SER A 144 3.42 -4.56 -8.86
CA SER A 144 4.48 -4.66 -9.87
C SER A 144 5.77 -3.95 -9.42
N LEU A 145 5.65 -2.78 -8.79
CA LEU A 145 6.78 -2.03 -8.24
C LEU A 145 7.46 -2.77 -7.09
N LEU A 146 6.68 -3.46 -6.26
CA LEU A 146 7.19 -4.36 -5.23
C LEU A 146 7.80 -5.65 -5.81
N GLY A 147 7.58 -5.92 -7.11
CA GLY A 147 8.02 -7.13 -7.79
C GLY A 147 7.40 -8.39 -7.18
N LEU A 148 6.15 -8.33 -6.75
CA LEU A 148 5.45 -9.49 -6.19
C LEU A 148 5.04 -10.42 -7.34
N THR A 149 5.30 -11.72 -7.18
CA THR A 149 4.83 -12.76 -8.08
C THR A 149 3.57 -13.40 -7.53
N ARG A 150 2.96 -14.30 -8.32
CA ARG A 150 1.88 -15.18 -7.86
C ARG A 150 2.19 -15.83 -6.51
N ARG A 151 3.42 -16.32 -6.32
CA ARG A 151 3.82 -17.03 -5.10
C ARG A 151 3.77 -16.13 -3.87
N GLU A 152 4.15 -14.86 -4.00
CA GLU A 152 4.11 -13.92 -2.88
C GLU A 152 2.69 -13.38 -2.63
N LEU A 153 1.89 -13.22 -3.67
CA LEU A 153 0.52 -12.71 -3.56
C LEU A 153 -0.48 -13.77 -3.09
N LEU A 154 -0.27 -15.05 -3.40
CA LEU A 154 -1.23 -16.11 -3.11
C LEU A 154 -1.55 -16.25 -1.60
N PRO A 155 -0.59 -16.16 -0.66
CA PRO A 155 -0.91 -16.18 0.78
C PRO A 155 -1.69 -14.95 1.25
N LEU A 156 -1.56 -13.82 0.56
CA LEU A 156 -2.25 -12.57 0.88
C LEU A 156 -3.66 -12.52 0.26
N LEU A 157 -3.89 -13.34 -0.77
CA LEU A 157 -5.14 -13.46 -1.53
C LEU A 157 -5.43 -14.96 -1.74
N PRO A 158 -5.71 -15.74 -0.67
CA PRO A 158 -5.79 -17.20 -0.77
C PRO A 158 -6.95 -17.62 -1.67
N MET A 159 -6.65 -18.38 -2.73
CA MET A 159 -7.63 -18.87 -3.70
C MET A 159 -8.13 -20.29 -3.37
N PRO A 160 -9.44 -20.60 -3.53
CA PRO A 160 -10.51 -19.71 -3.95
C PRO A 160 -10.85 -18.69 -2.85
N HIS A 161 -10.60 -17.41 -3.13
CA HIS A 161 -10.96 -16.34 -2.22
C HIS A 161 -12.41 -15.99 -2.50
N PRO A 162 -13.26 -15.81 -1.47
CA PRO A 162 -14.60 -15.26 -1.65
C PRO A 162 -14.58 -14.04 -2.58
N SER A 163 -13.59 -13.15 -2.43
CA SER A 163 -13.42 -11.96 -3.26
C SER A 163 -13.23 -12.24 -4.75
N ALA A 164 -12.45 -13.23 -5.18
CA ALA A 164 -12.29 -13.48 -6.61
C ALA A 164 -13.61 -13.98 -7.25
N GLN A 165 -14.35 -14.83 -6.53
CA GLN A 165 -15.67 -15.28 -6.95
C GLN A 165 -16.67 -14.12 -6.92
N THR A 166 -16.66 -13.30 -5.88
CA THR A 166 -17.49 -12.09 -5.75
C THR A 166 -17.21 -11.12 -6.90
N ILE A 167 -15.95 -10.83 -7.20
CA ILE A 167 -15.55 -9.93 -8.29
C ILE A 167 -16.03 -10.49 -9.64
N MET A 168 -15.91 -11.79 -9.86
CA MET A 168 -16.43 -12.43 -11.07
C MET A 168 -17.96 -12.35 -11.15
N GLN A 169 -18.65 -12.61 -10.05
CA GLN A 169 -20.10 -12.52 -9.97
C GLN A 169 -20.58 -11.09 -10.21
N VAL A 170 -19.92 -10.09 -9.63
CA VAL A 170 -20.20 -8.67 -9.85
C VAL A 170 -19.95 -8.31 -11.32
N ALA A 171 -18.87 -8.79 -11.94
CA ALA A 171 -18.62 -8.55 -13.36
C ALA A 171 -19.70 -9.15 -14.28
N GLN A 172 -20.26 -10.32 -13.90
CA GLN A 172 -21.34 -10.98 -14.63
C GLN A 172 -22.70 -10.27 -14.43
N GLN A 173 -23.04 -9.92 -13.19
CA GLN A 173 -24.30 -9.27 -12.84
C GLN A 173 -24.35 -7.80 -13.24
N MET A 174 -23.19 -7.14 -13.28
CA MET A 174 -23.04 -5.74 -13.67
C MET A 174 -22.04 -5.61 -14.82
N PRO A 175 -22.44 -5.90 -16.08
CA PRO A 175 -21.57 -5.79 -17.25
C PRO A 175 -21.01 -4.38 -17.47
N GLY A 176 -21.57 -3.35 -16.81
CA GLY A 176 -21.05 -1.98 -16.80
C GLY A 176 -19.93 -1.72 -15.78
N ASN A 177 -19.72 -2.60 -14.79
CA ASN A 177 -18.74 -2.40 -13.72
C ASN A 177 -17.30 -2.57 -14.24
N ALA A 178 -16.68 -1.44 -14.60
CA ALA A 178 -15.33 -1.40 -15.12
C ALA A 178 -14.27 -1.80 -14.08
N ALA A 179 -14.53 -1.58 -12.78
CA ALA A 179 -13.62 -2.00 -11.72
C ALA A 179 -13.54 -3.52 -11.64
N ALA A 180 -14.68 -4.21 -11.67
CA ALA A 180 -14.74 -5.68 -11.66
C ALA A 180 -13.96 -6.29 -12.83
N ARG A 181 -14.18 -5.79 -14.05
CA ARG A 181 -13.46 -6.28 -15.25
C ARG A 181 -11.96 -6.04 -15.17
N LYS A 182 -11.54 -4.84 -14.73
CA LYS A 182 -10.13 -4.54 -14.54
C LYS A 182 -9.51 -5.41 -13.46
N ALA A 183 -10.23 -5.69 -12.37
CA ALA A 183 -9.74 -6.51 -11.28
C ALA A 183 -9.50 -7.95 -11.75
N ILE A 184 -10.42 -8.51 -12.52
CA ILE A 184 -10.24 -9.81 -13.18
C ILE A 184 -8.99 -9.81 -14.07
N ALA A 185 -8.85 -8.80 -14.94
CA ALA A 185 -7.69 -8.70 -15.82
C ALA A 185 -6.37 -8.61 -15.04
N MET A 186 -6.34 -7.76 -13.99
CA MET A 186 -5.18 -7.61 -13.10
C MET A 186 -4.85 -8.93 -12.40
N LEU A 187 -5.82 -9.60 -11.76
CA LEU A 187 -5.60 -10.89 -11.10
C LEU A 187 -5.09 -11.95 -12.10
N GLY A 188 -5.59 -11.92 -13.34
CA GLY A 188 -5.10 -12.77 -14.43
C GLY A 188 -3.62 -12.52 -14.78
N GLN A 189 -3.19 -11.25 -14.82
CA GLN A 189 -1.77 -10.89 -15.07
C GLN A 189 -0.82 -11.46 -14.02
N PHE A 190 -1.26 -11.55 -12.77
CA PHE A 190 -0.49 -12.16 -11.68
C PHE A 190 -0.70 -13.68 -11.56
N GLY A 191 -1.44 -14.32 -12.49
CA GLY A 191 -1.72 -15.75 -12.46
C GLY A 191 -2.56 -16.18 -11.24
N LEU A 192 -3.33 -15.25 -10.66
CA LEU A 192 -4.17 -15.50 -9.48
C LEU A 192 -5.55 -16.06 -9.84
N LEU A 193 -5.93 -16.04 -11.13
CA LEU A 193 -7.13 -16.69 -11.63
C LEU A 193 -6.78 -18.07 -12.20
N GLU A 194 -7.44 -19.12 -11.72
CA GLU A 194 -7.37 -20.42 -12.37
C GLU A 194 -8.16 -20.37 -13.68
N THR A 195 -7.44 -20.31 -14.80
CA THR A 195 -8.00 -20.25 -16.16
C THR A 195 -8.84 -21.47 -16.55
N ARG A 196 -8.88 -22.52 -15.74
CA ARG A 196 -9.50 -23.80 -16.10
C ARG A 196 -10.96 -23.97 -15.68
N ILE A 197 -11.52 -23.12 -14.82
CA ILE A 197 -12.82 -23.44 -14.21
C ILE A 197 -14.01 -22.84 -14.98
N PHE A 198 -13.86 -21.80 -15.82
CA PHE A 198 -15.04 -21.02 -16.25
C PHE A 198 -15.01 -20.42 -17.67
N LEU A 199 -14.51 -21.15 -18.68
CA LEU A 199 -14.99 -20.89 -20.04
C LEU A 199 -16.35 -21.59 -20.19
N PRO A 200 -17.46 -20.87 -20.47
CA PRO A 200 -18.68 -21.54 -20.89
C PRO A 200 -18.37 -22.29 -22.19
N ARG A 201 -18.69 -23.58 -22.21
CA ARG A 201 -18.77 -24.36 -23.45
C ARG A 201 -19.96 -23.91 -24.26
#